data_AF-A0A1J5EED4-F1
#
_entry.id   AF-A0A1J5EED4-F1
#
_cell.length_a   1.000
_cell.length_b   1.000
_cell.length_c   1.000
_cell.angle_alpha   90.00
_cell.angle_beta   90.00
_cell.angle_gamma   90.00
#
_symmetry.space_group_name_H-M   'P 1'
#
loop_
_entity.id
_entity.type
_entity.pdbx_description
1 polymer ?
#
loop_
_entity_poly.entity_id
_entity_poly.type
_entity_poly.pdbx_seq_one_letter_code
_entity_poly.pdbx_strand_id
1 'polypeptide(L)'
;MDRNGIKNQTELAQKLGVSQSAISSWSSGRNEPDLNCMKKMLLMGMTIAELFGEDAEQSVINGLKNKITPRSVDNAVFLEAVKKALASLGKN
;
A
#
# COMPACT_ATOMS: atom_id res chain seq x y z
N MET A 1 17.34 -1.32 7.88
CA MET A 1 16.73 -2.07 6.76
C MET A 1 17.08 -3.53 6.96
N ASP A 2 16.06 -4.33 7.26
CA ASP A 2 16.00 -5.78 7.04
C ASP A 2 14.52 -6.07 6.74
N ARG A 3 14.13 -5.79 5.49
CA ARG A 3 12.86 -6.20 4.90
C ARG A 3 13.22 -6.75 3.52
N ASN A 4 12.88 -8.01 3.26
CA ASN A 4 13.31 -8.79 2.10
C ASN A 4 14.83 -9.03 1.95
N GLY A 5 15.59 -9.00 3.05
CA GLY A 5 17.02 -9.35 3.06
C GLY A 5 17.93 -8.36 2.34
N ILE A 6 17.47 -7.12 2.10
CA ILE A 6 18.29 -6.02 1.61
C ILE A 6 18.94 -5.34 2.80
N LYS A 7 20.26 -5.52 2.93
CA LYS A 7 21.03 -5.11 4.11
C LYS A 7 21.65 -3.73 3.98
N ASN A 8 21.81 -3.23 2.76
CA ASN A 8 22.50 -1.96 2.48
C ASN A 8 22.06 -1.32 1.14
N GLN A 9 22.47 -0.06 0.93
CA GLN A 9 22.15 0.70 -0.29
C GLN A 9 22.71 0.08 -1.57
N THR A 10 23.84 -0.63 -1.49
CA THR A 10 24.47 -1.27 -2.65
C THR A 10 23.63 -2.44 -3.18
N GLU A 11 23.13 -3.29 -2.28
CA GLU A 11 22.22 -4.39 -2.65
C GLU A 11 20.90 -3.86 -3.23
N LEU A 12 20.36 -2.77 -2.66
CA LEU A 12 19.17 -2.12 -3.20
C LEU A 12 19.42 -1.61 -4.63
N ALA A 13 20.56 -0.94 -4.84
CA ALA A 13 20.95 -0.41 -6.14
C ALA A 13 21.07 -1.53 -7.20
N GLN A 14 21.71 -2.65 -6.84
CA GLN A 14 21.84 -3.82 -7.72
C GLN A 14 20.47 -4.41 -8.09
N LYS A 15 19.56 -4.58 -7.12
CA LYS A 15 18.21 -5.10 -7.38
C LYS A 15 17.38 -4.16 -8.26
N LEU A 16 17.60 -2.86 -8.15
CA LEU A 16 16.89 -1.86 -8.97
C LEU A 16 17.53 -1.66 -10.34
N GLY A 17 18.80 -2.03 -10.50
CA GLY A 17 19.59 -1.81 -11.73
C GLY A 17 20.10 -0.37 -11.85
N VAL A 18 20.41 0.28 -10.74
CA VAL A 18 20.88 1.67 -10.67
C VAL A 18 22.21 1.77 -9.94
N SER A 19 22.84 2.94 -9.97
CA SER A 19 24.06 3.18 -9.19
C SER A 19 23.74 3.38 -7.70
N GLN A 20 24.68 3.02 -6.82
CA GLN A 20 24.56 3.32 -5.38
C GLN A 20 24.49 4.83 -5.11
N SER A 21 25.12 5.65 -5.96
CA SER A 21 25.01 7.12 -5.92
C SER A 21 23.59 7.64 -6.22
N ALA A 22 22.81 6.93 -7.03
CA ALA A 22 21.40 7.26 -7.26
C ALA A 22 20.59 7.06 -5.98
N ILE A 23 20.76 5.91 -5.31
CA ILE A 23 20.12 5.61 -4.01
C ILE A 23 20.48 6.67 -2.96
N SER A 24 21.76 7.05 -2.88
CA SER A 24 22.22 8.09 -1.96
C SER A 24 21.56 9.45 -2.25
N SER A 25 21.46 9.83 -3.52
CA SER A 25 20.82 11.09 -3.94
C SER A 25 19.32 11.12 -3.64
N TRP A 26 18.63 9.98 -3.76
CA TRP A 26 17.22 9.85 -3.39
C TRP A 26 17.03 9.93 -1.88
N SER A 27 17.86 9.21 -1.12
CA SER A 27 17.81 9.21 0.35
C SER A 27 18.11 10.59 0.94
N SER A 28 18.92 11.40 0.24
CA SER A 28 19.22 12.78 0.63
C SER A 28 18.23 13.80 0.06
N GLY A 29 17.19 13.38 -0.67
CA GLY A 29 16.18 14.26 -1.28
C GLY A 29 16.70 15.18 -2.40
N ARG A 30 17.86 14.87 -3.01
CA ARG A 30 18.42 15.69 -4.10
C ARG A 30 17.72 15.45 -5.43
N ASN A 31 17.38 14.19 -5.68
CA ASN A 31 16.67 13.73 -6.87
C ASN A 31 15.58 12.74 -6.43
N GLU A 32 14.64 12.45 -7.32
CA GLU A 32 13.64 11.40 -7.11
C GLU A 32 13.89 10.19 -8.03
N PRO A 33 13.53 8.97 -7.59
CA PRO A 33 13.51 7.80 -8.45
C PRO A 33 12.43 7.93 -9.53
N ASP A 34 12.66 7.30 -10.69
CA ASP A 34 11.62 7.22 -11.71
C ASP A 34 10.47 6.27 -11.30
N LEU A 35 9.38 6.33 -12.06
CA LEU A 35 8.19 5.53 -11.80
C LEU A 35 8.44 4.01 -11.87
N ASN A 36 9.39 3.55 -12.68
CA ASN A 36 9.73 2.14 -12.77
C ASN A 36 10.50 1.66 -11.53
N CYS A 37 11.43 2.47 -11.03
CA CYS A 37 12.18 2.23 -9.81
C CYS A 37 11.23 2.20 -8.60
N MET A 38 10.32 3.19 -8.50
CA MET A 38 9.32 3.22 -7.43
C MET A 38 8.42 1.98 -7.44
N LYS A 39 7.94 1.55 -8.61
CA LYS A 39 7.18 0.30 -8.73
C LYS A 39 7.96 -0.91 -8.25
N LYS A 40 9.23 -1.05 -8.63
CA LYS A 40 10.09 -2.15 -8.18
C LYS A 40 10.27 -2.12 -6.66
N MET A 41 10.46 -0.95 -6.06
CA MET A 41 10.58 -0.79 -4.61
C MET A 41 9.31 -1.25 -3.87
N LEU A 42 8.12 -0.89 -4.35
CA LEU A 42 6.85 -1.38 -3.80
C LEU A 42 6.71 -2.90 -3.92
N LEU A 43 7.09 -3.48 -5.06
CA LEU A 43 7.09 -4.94 -5.25
C LEU A 43 8.11 -5.66 -4.35
N MET A 44 9.18 -4.96 -3.94
CA MET A 44 10.13 -5.45 -2.93
C MET A 44 9.59 -5.32 -1.50
N GLY A 45 8.36 -4.86 -1.30
CA GLY A 45 7.69 -4.81 0.00
C GLY A 45 7.87 -3.49 0.76
N MET A 46 8.38 -2.44 0.13
CA MET A 46 8.33 -1.10 0.71
C MET A 46 6.87 -0.60 0.74
N THR A 47 6.52 0.17 1.75
CA THR A 47 5.19 0.78 1.88
C THR A 47 5.09 2.09 1.09
N ILE A 48 3.87 2.55 0.88
CA ILE A 48 3.63 3.87 0.28
C ILE A 48 4.17 4.96 1.22
N ALA A 49 3.97 4.84 2.53
CA ALA A 49 4.51 5.79 3.49
C ALA A 49 6.05 5.91 3.43
N GLU A 50 6.76 4.79 3.24
CA GLU A 50 8.22 4.79 3.14
C GLU A 50 8.74 5.52 1.88
N LEU A 51 7.99 5.46 0.77
CA LEU A 51 8.41 6.06 -0.50
C LEU A 51 7.89 7.49 -0.70
N PHE A 52 6.70 7.79 -0.19
CA PHE A 52 5.95 9.01 -0.52
C PHE A 52 5.47 9.78 0.72
N GLY A 53 5.75 9.29 1.93
CA GLY A 53 5.29 9.88 3.18
C GLY A 53 3.89 9.43 3.61
N GLU A 54 3.58 9.66 4.88
CA GLU A 54 2.31 9.23 5.50
C GLU A 54 1.09 9.89 4.85
N ASP A 55 1.19 11.15 4.43
CA ASP A 55 0.10 11.89 3.77
C ASP A 55 -0.32 11.23 2.45
N ALA A 56 0.65 10.74 1.68
CA ALA A 56 0.39 10.03 0.43
C ALA A 56 -0.28 8.67 0.70
N GLU A 57 0.19 7.95 1.72
CA GLU A 57 -0.42 6.69 2.13
C GLU A 57 -1.89 6.88 2.57
N GLN A 58 -2.17 7.91 3.38
CA GLN A 58 -3.53 8.24 3.78
C GLN A 58 -4.41 8.60 2.59
N SER A 59 -3.89 9.34 1.61
CA SER A 59 -4.61 9.69 0.39
C SER A 59 -5.00 8.45 -0.42
N VAL A 60 -4.07 7.48 -0.55
CA VAL A 60 -4.34 6.19 -1.21
C VAL A 60 -5.39 5.40 -0.43
N ILE A 61 -5.24 5.27 0.89
CA ILE A 61 -6.19 4.55 1.75
C ILE A 61 -7.58 5.16 1.63
N ASN A 62 -7.70 6.49 1.68
CA ASN A 62 -8.99 7.20 1.54
C ASN A 62 -9.60 6.98 0.15
N GLY A 63 -8.78 7.03 -0.91
CA GLY A 63 -9.22 6.70 -2.26
C GLY A 63 -9.71 5.26 -2.40
N LEU A 64 -9.02 4.30 -1.77
CA LEU A 64 -9.41 2.89 -1.76
C LEU A 64 -10.69 2.67 -0.93
N LYS A 65 -10.81 3.30 0.24
CA LYS A 65 -12.05 3.26 1.05
C LYS A 65 -13.25 3.70 0.22
N ASN A 66 -13.14 4.78 -0.56
CA ASN A 66 -14.24 5.26 -1.41
C ASN A 66 -14.60 4.31 -2.57
N LYS A 67 -13.68 3.43 -2.99
CA LYS A 67 -13.90 2.45 -4.07
C LYS A 67 -14.38 1.09 -3.54
N ILE A 68 -13.92 0.72 -2.35
CA ILE A 68 -14.20 -0.57 -1.69
C ILE A 68 -15.43 -0.47 -0.81
N THR A 69 -15.79 0.73 -0.32
CA THR A 69 -17.11 0.94 0.28
C THR A 69 -18.12 0.40 -0.72
N PRO A 70 -18.92 -0.61 -0.33
CA PRO A 70 -20.00 -1.04 -1.17
C PRO A 70 -20.76 0.22 -1.56
N ARG A 71 -21.15 0.35 -2.82
CA ARG A 71 -22.06 1.42 -3.29
C ARG A 71 -23.43 1.37 -2.59
N SER A 72 -23.55 0.65 -1.48
CA SER A 72 -24.75 0.32 -0.76
C SER A 72 -24.39 -0.32 0.60
N VAL A 73 -23.75 0.43 1.50
CA VAL A 73 -23.90 0.14 2.95
C VAL A 73 -25.36 0.41 3.38
N ASP A 74 -26.08 1.19 2.56
CA ASP A 74 -27.54 1.38 2.57
C ASP A 74 -28.29 0.35 1.70
N ASN A 75 -27.72 -0.84 1.46
CA ASN A 75 -28.48 -1.88 0.77
C ASN A 75 -29.50 -2.44 1.76
N ALA A 76 -30.65 -1.79 1.85
CA ALA A 76 -31.76 -2.20 2.71
C ALA A 76 -32.07 -3.71 2.54
N VAL A 77 -31.91 -4.23 1.32
CA VAL A 77 -32.10 -5.66 1.01
C VAL A 77 -31.03 -6.54 1.67
N PHE A 78 -29.76 -6.14 1.65
CA PHE A 78 -28.68 -6.88 2.31
C PHE A 78 -28.83 -6.88 3.83
N LEU A 79 -29.12 -5.71 4.42
CA LEU A 79 -29.33 -5.59 5.87
C LEU A 79 -30.55 -6.39 6.33
N GLU A 80 -31.64 -6.41 5.54
CA GLU A 80 -32.80 -7.24 5.82
C GLU A 80 -32.48 -8.74 5.72
N ALA A 81 -31.72 -9.14 4.70
CA ALA A 81 -31.29 -10.53 4.53
C ALA A 81 -30.41 -11.02 5.69
N VAL A 82 -29.45 -10.20 6.14
CA VAL A 82 -28.59 -10.51 7.29
C VAL A 82 -29.42 -10.61 8.59
N LYS A 83 -30.35 -9.69 8.81
CA LYS A 83 -31.25 -9.74 9.98
C LYS A 83 -32.10 -11.02 10.00
N LYS A 84 -32.65 -11.43 8.85
CA LYS A 84 -33.42 -12.67 8.75
C LYS A 84 -32.57 -13.91 9.04
N ALA A 85 -31.36 -13.97 8.49
CA ALA A 85 -30.43 -15.08 8.71
C ALA A 85 -30.03 -15.20 10.20
N LEU A 86 -29.70 -14.09 10.86
CA LEU A 86 -29.38 -14.07 12.29
C LEU A 86 -30.57 -14.47 13.16
N ALA A 87 -31.78 -14.01 12.81
CA ALA A 87 -33.00 -14.39 13.52
C ALA A 87 -33.34 -15.88 13.39
N SER A 88 -32.96 -16.53 12.28
CA SER A 88 -33.08 -17.99 12.13
C SER A 88 -32.04 -18.80 12.90
N LEU A 89 -30.90 -18.18 13.25
CA LEU A 89 -29.82 -18.84 14.01
C LEU A 89 -30.02 -18.75 15.53
N GLY A 90 -30.76 -17.75 16.02
CA GLY A 90 -31.04 -17.55 17.45
C GLY A 90 -32.30 -18.25 17.98
N LYS A 91 -32.96 -19.08 17.18
CA LYS A 91 -34.12 -19.89 17.59
C LYS A 91 -33.72 -21.37 17.69
N ASN A 92 -33.01 -21.71 18.76
CA ASN A 92 -32.91 -23.06 19.30
C ASN A 92 -32.94 -22.98 20.82
#